data_AF-A0A260YS83-F1
#
_entry.id   AF-A0A260YS83-F1
#
_cell.length_a   1.000
_cell.length_b   1.000
_cell.length_c   1.000
_cell.angle_alpha   90.00
_cell.angle_beta   90.00
_cell.angle_gamma   90.00
#
_symmetry.space_group_name_H-M   'P 1'
#
loop_
_entity.id
_entity.type
_entity.pdbx_description
1 polymer ?
#
loop_
_entity_poly.entity_id
_entity_poly.type
_entity_poly.pdbx_seq_one_letter_code
_entity_poly.pdbx_strand_id
1 'polypeptide(L)' 'MSIANLNRPADAFEQLETEDGVRQGVCHIRIQQRTGRKTITTVQGIGTEYDLKRIVQYLKKAHSH' A
#
# COMPACT_ATOMS: atom_id res chain seq x y z
N MET A 1 31.47 1.57 -34.55
CA MET A 1 30.06 1.12 -34.71
C MET A 1 29.52 0.81 -33.33
N SER A 2 28.80 1.74 -32.71
CA SER A 2 28.19 1.55 -31.39
C SER A 2 26.68 1.35 -31.58
N ILE A 3 26.14 0.24 -31.10
CA ILE A 3 24.72 -0.08 -31.27
C ILE A 3 23.91 0.65 -30.21
N ALA A 4 23.36 1.81 -30.60
CA ALA A 4 22.54 2.67 -29.74
C ALA A 4 21.06 2.27 -29.78
N ASN A 5 20.73 0.97 -29.67
CA ASN A 5 19.35 0.51 -29.85
C ASN A 5 18.95 -0.65 -28.91
N LEU A 6 19.23 -0.49 -27.62
CA LEU A 6 18.45 -1.15 -26.56
C LEU A 6 17.58 -0.10 -25.86
N ASN A 7 16.64 0.48 -26.59
CA ASN A 7 15.50 1.08 -25.91
C ASN A 7 14.64 -0.11 -25.44
N ARG A 8 14.88 -0.58 -24.21
CA ARG A 8 14.14 -1.72 -23.64
C ARG A 8 12.65 -1.36 -23.69
N PRO A 9 11.82 -2.04 -24.49
CA PRO A 9 10.38 -1.81 -24.43
C PRO A 9 9.96 -2.04 -22.97
N ALA A 10 9.11 -1.17 -22.44
CA ALA A 10 8.60 -1.31 -21.08
C ALA A 10 8.08 -2.73 -20.90
N ASP A 11 8.37 -3.33 -19.75
CA ASP A 11 8.02 -4.72 -19.50
C ASP A 11 6.52 -4.92 -19.73
N ALA A 12 6.12 -6.02 -20.39
CA ALA A 12 4.72 -6.30 -20.68
C ALA A 12 3.87 -6.32 -19.39
N PHE A 13 4.47 -6.69 -18.26
CA PHE A 13 3.80 -6.63 -16.96
C PHE A 13 3.60 -5.20 -16.44
N GLU A 14 4.56 -4.29 -16.64
CA GLU A 14 4.43 -2.88 -16.22
C GLU A 14 3.37 -2.13 -17.03
N GLN A 15 3.22 -2.47 -18.31
CA GLN A 15 2.20 -1.87 -19.18
C GLN A 15 0.78 -2.29 -18.72
N LEU A 16 0.56 -3.57 -18.43
CA LEU A 16 -0.72 -4.08 -17.94
C LEU A 16 -1.10 -3.54 -16.57
N GLU A 17 -0.15 -3.42 -15.63
CA GLU A 17 -0.38 -2.82 -14.31
C GLU A 17 -0.83 -1.35 -14.38
N THR A 18 -0.47 -0.65 -15.46
CA THR A 18 -0.85 0.75 -15.68
C THR A 18 -2.26 0.87 -16.25
N GLU A 19 -2.71 -0.11 -17.04
CA GLU A 19 -4.03 -0.13 -17.67
C GLU A 19 -5.14 -0.64 -16.73
N ASP A 20 -4.86 -1.62 -15.88
CA ASP A 20 -5.87 -2.26 -15.02
C ASP A 20 -6.18 -1.49 -13.71
N GLY A 21 -5.57 -0.32 -13.48
CA GLY A 21 -5.82 0.48 -12.27
C GLY A 21 -5.39 -0.19 -10.95
N VAL A 22 -4.73 -1.35 -11.02
CA VAL A 22 -4.24 -2.16 -9.88
C VAL A 22 -3.08 -1.49 -9.12
N ARG A 23 -2.70 -0.27 -9.51
CA ARG A 23 -1.76 0.58 -8.77
C ARG A 23 -2.29 1.06 -7.41
N GLN A 24 -3.53 0.75 -7.03
CA GLN A 24 -3.87 0.72 -5.60
C GLN A 24 -3.30 -0.57 -5.00
N GLY A 25 -2.00 -0.53 -4.68
CA GLY A 25 -1.26 -1.65 -4.12
C GLY A 25 -2.00 -2.31 -2.97
N VAL A 26 -1.79 -3.62 -2.82
CA VAL A 26 -2.49 -4.46 -1.83
C VAL A 26 -2.41 -3.85 -0.44
N CYS A 27 -3.55 -3.52 0.16
CA CYS A 27 -3.63 -3.09 1.54
C CYS A 27 -3.51 -4.31 2.47
N HIS A 28 -2.43 -4.39 3.24
CA HIS A 28 -2.20 -5.45 4.20
C HIS A 28 -2.65 -5.03 5.60
N ILE A 29 -3.69 -5.68 6.12
CA ILE A 29 -4.11 -5.55 7.52
C ILE A 29 -3.58 -6.75 8.30
N ARG A 30 -2.81 -6.49 9.36
CA ARG A 30 -2.16 -7.53 10.17
C ARG A 30 -2.47 -7.31 11.64
N ILE A 31 -2.60 -8.39 12.39
CA ILE A 31 -2.72 -8.36 13.84
C ILE A 31 -1.43 -8.93 14.44
N GLN A 32 -0.86 -8.19 15.38
CA GLN A 32 0.37 -8.55 16.07
C GLN A 32 0.12 -8.56 17.58
N GLN A 33 0.44 -9.64 18.26
CA GLN A 33 0.41 -9.68 19.72
C GLN A 33 1.60 -8.89 20.28
N ARG A 34 1.35 -7.99 21.26
CA ARG A 34 2.41 -7.18 21.88
C ARG A 34 2.80 -7.72 23.24
N THR A 35 1.86 -7.79 24.17
CA THR A 35 2.11 -8.26 25.54
C THR A 35 0.89 -8.92 26.13
N GLY A 36 1.03 -10.16 26.62
CA GLY A 36 -0.10 -10.92 27.15
C GLY A 36 -1.27 -10.94 26.16
N ARG A 37 -2.45 -10.45 26.58
CA ARG A 37 -3.65 -10.34 25.73
C ARG A 37 -3.74 -9.06 24.89
N LYS A 38 -2.74 -8.16 24.95
CA LYS A 38 -2.72 -6.92 24.18
C LYS A 38 -2.19 -7.17 22.76
N THR A 39 -2.88 -6.63 21.76
CA THR A 39 -2.53 -6.72 20.35
C THR A 39 -2.42 -5.32 19.72
N ILE A 40 -1.65 -5.21 18.64
CA ILE A 40 -1.60 -4.05 17.75
C ILE A 40 -2.00 -4.50 16.36
N THR A 41 -2.94 -3.77 15.76
CA THR A 41 -3.30 -3.94 14.35
C THR A 41 -2.48 -2.96 13.53
N THR A 42 -1.74 -3.47 12.53
CA THR A 42 -0.98 -2.65 11.59
C THR A 42 -1.63 -2.71 10.21
N VAL A 43 -1.65 -1.56 9.53
CA VAL A 43 -2.15 -1.45 8.16
C VAL A 43 -1.02 -0.91 7.30
N GLN A 44 -0.72 -1.59 6.20
CA GLN A 44 0.33 -1.25 5.24
C GLN A 44 -0.28 -1.18 3.83
N GLY A 45 0.34 -0.42 2.93
CA GLY A 45 -0.16 -0.29 1.56
C GLY A 45 -1.35 0.67 1.41
N ILE A 46 -1.53 1.60 2.35
CA ILE A 46 -2.48 2.71 2.14
C ILE A 46 -1.85 3.69 1.15
N GLY A 47 -2.63 4.08 0.14
CA GLY A 47 -2.24 5.07 -0.85
C GLY A 47 -1.85 6.42 -0.22
N THR A 48 -0.88 7.10 -0.83
CA THR A 48 -0.37 8.40 -0.34
C THR A 48 -1.38 9.54 -0.51
N GLU A 49 -2.44 9.32 -1.30
CA GLU A 49 -3.56 10.23 -1.46
C GLU A 49 -4.43 10.37 -0.19
N TYR A 50 -4.32 9.42 0.74
CA TYR A 50 -5.11 9.40 1.97
C TYR A 50 -4.37 10.02 3.16
N ASP A 51 -5.06 10.86 3.94
CA ASP A 51 -4.52 11.41 5.19
C ASP A 51 -4.62 10.40 6.33
N LEU A 52 -3.47 9.76 6.62
CA LEU A 52 -3.31 8.80 7.71
C LEU A 52 -3.70 9.38 9.07
N LYS A 53 -3.48 10.68 9.33
CA LYS A 53 -3.82 11.28 10.64
C LYS A 53 -5.32 11.34 10.83
N ARG A 54 -6.07 11.72 9.80
CA ARG A 54 -7.54 11.75 9.83
C ARG A 54 -8.14 10.36 10.01
N ILE A 55 -7.60 9.36 9.32
CA ILE A 55 -8.02 7.96 9.49
C ILE A 55 -7.82 7.50 10.94
N VAL A 56 -6.63 7.74 11.50
CA VAL A 56 -6.33 7.36 12.90
C VAL A 56 -7.22 8.11 13.90
N GLN A 57 -7.51 9.39 13.68
CA GLN A 57 -8.42 10.17 14.54
C GLN A 57 -9.84 9.59 14.52
N TYR A 58 -10.36 9.26 13.34
CA TYR A 58 -11.68 8.66 13.20
C TYR A 58 -11.76 7.30 13.91
N LEU A 59 -10.77 6.43 13.67
CA LEU A 59 -10.71 5.11 14.30
C LEU A 59 -10.63 5.19 15.83
N LYS A 60 -9.84 6.13 16.36
CA LYS A 60 -9.81 6.40 17.79
C LYS A 60 -11.17 6.84 18.31
N LYS A 61 -11.86 7.77 17.64
CA LYS A 61 -13.18 8.23 18.07
C LYS A 61 -14.26 7.15 18.00
N ALA A 62 -14.23 6.30 16.97
CA ALA A 62 -15.22 5.25 16.76
C ALA A 62 -15.06 4.06 17.72
N HIS A 63 -13.83 3.79 18.19
CA HIS A 63 -13.51 2.61 18.99
C HIS A 63 -12.94 2.92 20.37
N SER A 64 -12.78 4.19 20.76
CA SER A 64 -12.52 4.58 22.15
C SER A 64 -13.83 4.61 22.93
N HIS A 65 -14.20 3.46 23.46
CA HIS A 65 -15.05 3.40 24.65
C HIS A 65 -14.20 3.47 25.91
#